data_AF-A0A7W0V4D3-F1
#
_entry.id   AF-A0A7W0V4D3-F1
#
_cell.length_a   1.000
_cell.length_b   1.000
_cell.length_c   1.000
_cell.angle_alpha   90.00
_cell.angle_beta   90.00
_cell.angle_gamma   90.00
#
_symmetry.space_group_name_H-M   'P 1'
#
loop_
_entity.id
_entity.type
_entity.pdbx_description
1 polymer ?
#
loop_
_entity_poly.entity_id
_entity_poly.type
_entity_poly.pdbx_seq_one_letter_code
_entity_poly.pdbx_strand_id
1 'polypeptide(L)'
;MSRTIPPRVVITLLAMSLVLVGPGVDLGLAPSATAQSASPYHWARKKPHFRLRVGDNVSGDWNRYLREALSEWNQNETVTLVEVDGATDPQFCEPVSGTVQVCDWWYGTQTGWLGLTRLYFNRRGDHIDAATVQLNNSFLYAANSPYNTDAARRHTICHELGHTLGLDHPDTTSCMNDSQHAVFNYVTPLNDDFRQLRRIYEHQDATRTVARVQDADLNLFGSTWPEPDSEEDVMALPLDEETSVLTFVIWADEAVLAADTSVDALNGDLGLAPAIADSDADGVADADELNFYRTDPTLPDTDGDGAVDGEELFGRGTDPLVWDDGSTATSDSVSDAGALVVETTATTET
;
A
#
# COMPACT_ATOMS: atom_id res chain seq x y z
N MET A 1 9.81 4.76 37.37
CA MET A 1 8.71 4.11 38.12
C MET A 1 8.03 3.14 37.17
N SER A 2 8.15 1.84 37.44
CA SER A 2 7.62 0.77 36.59
C SER A 2 6.09 0.77 36.61
N ARG A 3 5.45 0.84 35.45
CA ARG A 3 4.00 0.57 35.29
C ARG A 3 3.85 -0.80 34.65
N THR A 4 3.64 -1.80 35.49
CA THR A 4 3.16 -3.12 35.11
C THR A 4 1.69 -3.04 34.70
N ILE A 5 1.38 -3.41 33.46
CA ILE A 5 0.01 -3.58 32.95
C ILE A 5 -0.49 -4.97 33.39
N PRO A 6 -1.64 -5.10 34.08
CA PRO A 6 -2.17 -6.40 34.51
C PRO A 6 -2.81 -7.18 33.34
N PRO A 7 -2.84 -8.52 33.38
CA PRO A 7 -3.46 -9.34 32.34
C PRO A 7 -4.99 -9.17 32.33
N ARG A 8 -5.55 -8.92 31.14
CA ARG A 8 -7.00 -8.74 30.93
C ARG A 8 -7.77 -10.01 31.31
N VAL A 9 -8.81 -9.80 32.11
CA VAL A 9 -9.77 -10.78 32.60
C VAL A 9 -10.59 -11.33 31.43
N VAL A 10 -10.52 -12.65 31.20
CA VAL A 10 -11.41 -13.37 30.29
C VAL A 10 -12.78 -13.49 30.98
N ILE A 11 -13.75 -12.68 30.57
CA ILE A 11 -15.15 -12.86 30.97
C ILE A 11 -15.77 -13.89 30.01
N THR A 12 -15.74 -15.17 30.42
CA THR A 12 -16.48 -16.23 29.74
C THR A 12 -17.98 -16.05 30.03
N LEU A 13 -18.76 -15.58 29.05
CA LEU A 13 -20.21 -15.63 29.11
C LEU A 13 -20.67 -17.08 28.92
N LEU A 14 -20.89 -17.77 30.04
CA LEU A 14 -21.50 -19.10 30.08
C LEU A 14 -23.02 -18.93 29.93
N ALA A 15 -23.52 -19.07 28.70
CA ALA A 15 -24.95 -19.18 28.45
C ALA A 15 -25.46 -20.53 29.00
N MET A 16 -26.05 -20.50 30.19
CA MET A 16 -26.69 -21.65 30.83
C MET A 16 -27.97 -21.99 30.07
N SER A 17 -27.91 -22.95 29.15
CA SER A 17 -29.10 -23.53 28.52
C SER A 17 -29.61 -24.70 29.35
N LEU A 18 -30.73 -24.49 30.03
CA LEU A 18 -31.46 -25.51 30.79
C LEU A 18 -32.13 -26.47 29.80
N VAL A 19 -31.54 -27.66 29.57
CA VAL A 19 -32.15 -28.73 28.78
C VAL A 19 -33.11 -29.54 29.66
N LEU A 20 -34.42 -29.33 29.49
CA LEU A 20 -35.43 -30.27 29.96
C LEU A 20 -35.51 -31.42 28.94
N VAL A 21 -35.01 -32.59 29.32
CA VAL A 21 -35.08 -33.82 28.51
C VAL A 21 -36.49 -34.42 28.64
N GLY A 22 -37.26 -34.37 27.55
CA GLY A 22 -38.42 -35.24 27.33
C GLY A 22 -38.07 -36.33 26.30
N PRO A 23 -38.59 -37.57 26.41
CA PRO A 23 -38.26 -38.64 25.47
C PRO A 23 -39.16 -38.55 24.24
N GLY A 24 -38.59 -38.47 23.04
CA GLY A 24 -39.35 -38.75 21.83
C GLY A 24 -38.78 -38.17 20.53
N VAL A 25 -38.31 -39.10 19.69
CA VAL A 25 -38.21 -39.11 18.21
C VAL A 25 -37.17 -38.21 17.50
N ASP A 26 -36.29 -38.91 16.78
CA ASP A 26 -35.30 -38.49 15.78
C ASP A 26 -35.77 -37.37 14.84
N LEU A 27 -34.84 -36.51 14.41
CA LEU A 27 -34.55 -36.16 13.00
C LEU A 27 -33.44 -35.12 12.92
N GLY A 28 -32.37 -35.45 12.18
CA GLY A 28 -31.47 -34.49 11.56
C GLY A 28 -30.21 -34.14 12.38
N LEU A 29 -29.09 -34.77 12.03
CA LEU A 29 -27.79 -34.15 12.18
C LEU A 29 -27.82 -32.84 11.37
N ALA A 30 -27.98 -31.70 12.04
CA ALA A 30 -27.59 -30.44 11.45
C ALA A 30 -26.06 -30.45 11.40
N PRO A 31 -25.42 -30.36 10.23
CA PRO A 31 -24.06 -29.86 10.22
C PRO A 31 -24.17 -28.41 10.69
N SER A 32 -23.67 -28.12 11.89
CA SER A 32 -23.21 -26.77 12.21
C SER A 32 -22.02 -26.48 11.32
N ALA A 33 -22.29 -26.21 10.04
CA ALA A 33 -21.39 -25.42 9.23
C ALA A 33 -21.46 -24.03 9.85
N THR A 34 -20.48 -23.70 10.68
CA THR A 34 -20.07 -22.32 10.85
C THR A 34 -19.71 -21.84 9.46
N ALA A 35 -20.68 -21.25 8.76
CA ALA A 35 -20.42 -20.49 7.57
C ALA A 35 -19.51 -19.35 8.03
N GLN A 36 -18.20 -19.51 7.81
CA GLN A 36 -17.30 -18.37 7.72
C GLN A 36 -18.01 -17.40 6.77
N SER A 37 -18.51 -16.29 7.32
CA SER A 37 -19.32 -15.33 6.58
C SER A 37 -18.65 -15.08 5.24
N ALA A 38 -19.38 -15.27 4.14
CA ALA A 38 -18.90 -14.76 2.86
C ALA A 38 -18.58 -13.28 3.06
N SER A 39 -17.41 -12.84 2.60
CA SER A 39 -17.01 -11.43 2.66
C SER A 39 -18.14 -10.56 2.07
N PRO A 40 -18.57 -9.48 2.75
CA PRO A 40 -19.75 -8.72 2.34
C PRO A 40 -19.54 -7.87 1.08
N TYR A 41 -18.34 -7.87 0.49
CA TYR A 41 -17.98 -7.02 -0.64
C TYR A 41 -17.35 -7.82 -1.79
N HIS A 42 -17.88 -7.61 -3.00
CA HIS A 42 -17.41 -8.26 -4.22
C HIS A 42 -17.66 -7.40 -5.46
N TRP A 43 -16.96 -7.72 -6.56
CA TRP A 43 -17.22 -7.11 -7.86
C TRP A 43 -18.53 -7.62 -8.45
N ALA A 44 -19.41 -6.72 -8.90
CA ALA A 44 -20.66 -7.13 -9.52
C ALA A 44 -20.41 -7.80 -10.87
N ARG A 45 -20.94 -9.02 -11.07
CA ARG A 45 -20.78 -9.79 -12.32
C ARG A 45 -22.05 -10.55 -12.71
N LYS A 46 -22.22 -10.75 -14.03
CA LYS A 46 -23.33 -11.55 -14.59
C LYS A 46 -22.93 -12.95 -15.09
N LYS A 47 -21.62 -13.24 -15.16
CA LYS A 47 -21.12 -14.51 -15.67
C LYS A 47 -20.44 -15.27 -14.52
N PRO A 48 -20.53 -16.61 -14.47
CA PRO A 48 -19.85 -17.41 -13.47
C PRO A 48 -18.33 -17.17 -13.40
N HIS A 49 -17.72 -16.94 -14.57
CA HIS A 49 -16.34 -16.53 -14.73
C HIS A 49 -16.26 -15.13 -15.34
N PHE A 50 -15.38 -14.28 -14.83
CA PHE A 50 -15.20 -12.90 -15.29
C PHE A 50 -13.73 -12.50 -15.38
N ARG A 51 -13.47 -11.40 -16.09
CA ARG A 51 -12.13 -10.83 -16.26
C ARG A 51 -12.07 -9.49 -15.54
N LEU A 52 -11.08 -9.27 -14.70
CA LEU A 52 -10.85 -8.01 -14.01
C LEU A 52 -9.58 -7.37 -14.55
N ARG A 53 -9.65 -6.08 -14.92
CA ARG A 53 -8.48 -5.34 -15.42
C ARG A 53 -7.63 -4.87 -14.26
N VAL A 54 -6.33 -5.10 -14.34
CA VAL A 54 -5.33 -4.63 -13.38
C VAL A 54 -4.39 -3.67 -14.13
N GLY A 55 -4.49 -2.39 -13.82
CA GLY A 55 -3.63 -1.34 -14.36
C GLY A 55 -2.24 -1.43 -13.72
N ASP A 56 -1.25 -1.62 -14.57
CA ASP A 56 0.17 -1.63 -14.20
C ASP A 56 0.71 -0.19 -14.17
N ASN A 57 0.82 0.36 -12.97
CA ASN A 57 1.51 1.62 -12.70
C ASN A 57 2.79 1.35 -11.87
N VAL A 58 3.38 0.15 -12.02
CA VAL A 58 4.57 -0.22 -11.27
C VAL A 58 5.87 -0.10 -12.07
N SER A 59 6.97 0.11 -11.37
CA SER A 59 8.28 0.42 -11.94
C SER A 59 9.35 -0.64 -11.61
N GLY A 60 10.40 -0.69 -12.43
CA GLY A 60 11.55 -1.57 -12.17
C GLY A 60 11.17 -3.05 -11.99
N ASP A 61 11.71 -3.67 -10.94
CA ASP A 61 11.50 -5.09 -10.63
C ASP A 61 10.05 -5.42 -10.22
N TRP A 62 9.24 -4.44 -9.82
CA TRP A 62 7.82 -4.67 -9.53
C TRP A 62 7.04 -5.22 -10.72
N ASN A 63 7.44 -4.87 -11.95
CA ASN A 63 6.87 -5.45 -13.18
C ASN A 63 6.98 -6.98 -13.20
N ARG A 64 8.03 -7.56 -12.62
CA ARG A 64 8.16 -9.02 -12.48
C ARG A 64 7.21 -9.54 -11.41
N TYR A 65 7.23 -8.92 -10.23
CA TYR A 65 6.42 -9.34 -9.09
C TYR A 65 4.91 -9.26 -9.38
N LEU A 66 4.46 -8.21 -10.07
CA LEU A 66 3.07 -8.08 -10.51
C LEU A 66 2.68 -9.24 -11.42
N ARG A 67 3.45 -9.48 -12.50
CA ARG A 67 3.18 -10.58 -13.43
C ARG A 67 3.14 -11.95 -12.77
N GLU A 68 4.05 -12.19 -11.83
CA GLU A 68 4.08 -13.43 -11.05
C GLU A 68 2.81 -13.57 -10.19
N ALA A 69 2.46 -12.55 -9.40
CA ALA A 69 1.27 -12.57 -8.55
C ALA A 69 -0.03 -12.69 -9.35
N LEU A 70 -0.14 -12.00 -10.49
CA LEU A 70 -1.28 -12.15 -11.41
C LEU A 70 -1.36 -13.59 -11.95
N SER A 71 -0.24 -14.18 -12.34
CA SER A 71 -0.19 -15.57 -12.80
C SER A 71 -0.59 -16.56 -11.70
N GLU A 72 -0.17 -16.31 -10.46
CA GLU A 72 -0.49 -17.15 -9.30
C GLU A 72 -1.98 -17.07 -8.94
N TRP A 73 -2.55 -15.86 -8.87
CA TRP A 73 -3.97 -15.67 -8.67
C TRP A 73 -4.81 -16.27 -9.81
N ASN A 74 -4.35 -16.20 -11.05
CA ASN A 74 -5.03 -16.74 -12.23
C ASN A 74 -5.13 -18.27 -12.30
N GLN A 75 -4.61 -19.00 -11.31
CA GLN A 75 -4.81 -20.46 -11.20
C GLN A 75 -6.24 -20.84 -10.75
N ASN A 76 -7.07 -19.87 -10.37
CA ASN A 76 -8.47 -20.07 -9.99
C ASN A 76 -9.43 -20.11 -11.20
N GLU A 77 -10.65 -20.63 -11.01
CA GLU A 77 -11.68 -20.73 -12.08
C GLU A 77 -12.72 -19.58 -12.08
N THR A 78 -12.69 -18.70 -11.09
CA THR A 78 -13.72 -17.66 -10.83
C THR A 78 -13.41 -16.34 -11.54
N VAL A 79 -12.17 -15.87 -11.46
CA VAL A 79 -11.73 -14.59 -12.01
C VAL A 79 -10.40 -14.75 -12.73
N THR A 80 -10.27 -14.12 -13.89
CA THR A 80 -8.99 -13.89 -14.54
C THR A 80 -8.60 -12.42 -14.40
N LEU A 81 -7.52 -12.16 -13.68
CA LEU A 81 -6.85 -10.87 -13.66
C LEU A 81 -6.11 -10.65 -14.97
N VAL A 82 -6.34 -9.50 -15.59
CA VAL A 82 -5.80 -9.12 -16.90
C VAL A 82 -5.03 -7.84 -16.71
N GLU A 83 -3.70 -7.95 -16.79
CA GLU A 83 -2.80 -6.81 -16.85
C GLU A 83 -3.14 -5.92 -18.05
N VAL A 84 -3.18 -4.61 -17.81
CA VAL A 84 -3.35 -3.55 -18.80
C VAL A 84 -2.47 -2.38 -18.41
N ASP A 85 -2.19 -1.48 -19.37
CA ASP A 85 -1.47 -0.24 -19.07
C ASP A 85 -2.14 0.51 -17.90
N GLY A 86 -1.31 1.03 -17.01
CA GLY A 86 -1.70 1.90 -15.92
C GLY A 86 -2.50 3.11 -16.37
N ALA A 87 -3.39 3.59 -15.50
CA ALA A 87 -4.29 4.70 -15.79
C ALA A 87 -4.29 5.76 -14.67
N THR A 88 -3.32 5.72 -13.77
CA THR A 88 -3.15 6.71 -12.69
C THR A 88 -1.68 7.10 -12.55
N ASP A 89 -1.44 8.25 -11.93
CA ASP A 89 -0.14 8.57 -11.37
C ASP A 89 0.17 7.60 -10.21
N PRO A 90 1.35 6.93 -10.18
CA PRO A 90 1.74 6.04 -9.10
C PRO A 90 1.83 6.71 -7.73
N GLN A 91 2.17 8.00 -7.67
CA GLN A 91 2.34 8.74 -6.42
C GLN A 91 1.01 8.91 -5.68
N PHE A 92 -0.08 9.18 -6.41
CA PHE A 92 -1.41 9.35 -5.81
C PHE A 92 -2.21 8.05 -5.84
N CYS A 93 -1.95 7.18 -6.81
CA CYS A 93 -2.63 5.92 -7.06
C CYS A 93 -4.16 6.06 -7.01
N GLU A 94 -4.71 6.96 -7.83
CA GLU A 94 -6.12 7.25 -7.88
C GLU A 94 -6.95 6.06 -8.42
N PRO A 95 -8.17 5.86 -7.88
CA PRO A 95 -9.03 4.79 -8.34
C PRO A 95 -9.58 5.03 -9.74
N VAL A 96 -9.54 3.99 -10.57
CA VAL A 96 -10.18 4.00 -11.89
C VAL A 96 -11.33 2.99 -11.91
N SER A 97 -12.55 3.51 -12.11
CA SER A 97 -13.79 2.71 -12.10
C SER A 97 -13.70 1.48 -13.02
N GLY A 98 -14.10 0.34 -12.48
CA GLY A 98 -14.11 -0.97 -13.12
C GLY A 98 -12.74 -1.64 -13.22
N THR A 99 -11.72 -1.11 -12.53
CA THR A 99 -10.34 -1.64 -12.56
C THR A 99 -9.72 -1.68 -11.17
N VAL A 100 -8.66 -2.49 -11.05
CA VAL A 100 -7.67 -2.39 -9.98
C VAL A 100 -6.51 -1.56 -10.52
N GLN A 101 -6.00 -0.56 -9.79
CA GLN A 101 -4.74 0.11 -10.11
C GLN A 101 -3.67 -0.34 -9.11
N VAL A 102 -2.55 -0.87 -9.60
CA VAL A 102 -1.41 -1.25 -8.76
C VAL A 102 -0.29 -0.24 -8.99
N CYS A 103 0.23 0.34 -7.91
CA CYS A 103 1.19 1.43 -7.94
C CYS A 103 2.32 1.17 -6.93
N ASP A 104 3.56 1.39 -7.32
CA ASP A 104 4.66 1.53 -6.38
C ASP A 104 5.13 2.98 -6.34
N TRP A 105 5.45 3.45 -5.14
CA TRP A 105 6.06 4.75 -4.95
C TRP A 105 6.86 4.78 -3.65
N TRP A 106 7.69 5.81 -3.51
CA TRP A 106 8.35 6.15 -2.25
C TRP A 106 7.38 6.95 -1.38
N TYR A 107 6.40 6.28 -0.78
CA TYR A 107 5.33 6.92 -0.01
C TYR A 107 5.78 7.45 1.37
N GLY A 108 7.05 7.30 1.71
CA GLY A 108 7.60 7.71 3.00
C GLY A 108 7.47 6.65 4.08
N THR A 109 8.36 6.70 5.07
CA THR A 109 8.39 5.75 6.19
C THR A 109 7.40 6.10 7.30
N GLN A 110 7.00 7.36 7.41
CA GLN A 110 6.06 7.89 8.43
C GLN A 110 4.66 7.27 8.28
N THR A 111 4.36 6.76 7.09
CA THR A 111 3.12 6.04 6.78
C THR A 111 2.95 4.75 7.59
N GLY A 112 4.07 4.12 7.95
CA GLY A 112 4.13 2.88 8.72
C GLY A 112 3.65 1.61 8.01
N TRP A 113 3.29 1.66 6.73
CA TRP A 113 2.77 0.51 5.98
C TRP A 113 3.66 0.10 4.80
N LEU A 114 3.70 -1.20 4.53
CA LEU A 114 4.42 -1.81 3.39
C LEU A 114 3.53 -1.92 2.16
N GLY A 115 2.27 -2.30 2.38
CA GLY A 115 1.25 -2.47 1.36
C GLY A 115 -0.08 -1.94 1.85
N LEU A 116 -0.87 -1.41 0.92
CA LEU A 116 -2.18 -0.84 1.22
C LEU A 116 -3.14 -1.08 0.07
N THR A 117 -4.30 -1.68 0.35
CA THR A 117 -5.41 -1.82 -0.59
C THR A 117 -6.58 -0.94 -0.19
N ARG A 118 -7.13 -0.17 -1.12
CA ARG A 118 -8.43 0.51 -0.93
C ARG A 118 -9.46 -0.04 -1.90
N LEU A 119 -10.64 -0.35 -1.39
CA LEU A 119 -11.82 -0.72 -2.16
C LEU A 119 -12.81 0.44 -2.15
N TYR A 120 -13.20 0.88 -3.33
CA TYR A 120 -14.18 1.95 -3.52
C TYR A 120 -15.47 1.32 -3.98
N PHE A 121 -16.58 1.71 -3.36
CA PHE A 121 -17.87 1.10 -3.61
C PHE A 121 -18.74 1.96 -4.52
N ASN A 122 -19.68 1.31 -5.21
CA ASN A 122 -20.65 2.03 -6.01
C ASN A 122 -21.58 2.90 -5.11
N ARG A 123 -22.40 3.76 -5.71
CA ARG A 123 -23.35 4.65 -4.98
C ARG A 123 -24.32 3.95 -4.02
N ARG A 124 -24.54 2.64 -4.16
CA ARG A 124 -25.40 1.84 -3.27
C ARG A 124 -24.63 1.18 -2.13
N GLY A 125 -23.29 1.23 -2.15
CA GLY A 125 -22.43 0.57 -1.17
C GLY A 125 -22.44 -0.95 -1.25
N ASP A 126 -23.05 -1.55 -2.29
CA ASP A 126 -23.32 -3.00 -2.34
C ASP A 126 -22.28 -3.80 -3.17
N HIS A 127 -21.43 -3.12 -3.96
CA HIS A 127 -20.40 -3.75 -4.77
C HIS A 127 -19.18 -2.86 -4.94
N ILE A 128 -18.01 -3.49 -5.13
CA ILE A 128 -16.76 -2.83 -5.48
C ILE A 128 -16.90 -2.20 -6.88
N ASP A 129 -16.60 -0.91 -6.98
CA ASP A 129 -16.55 -0.13 -8.22
C ASP A 129 -15.12 0.11 -8.70
N ALA A 130 -14.18 0.36 -7.80
CA ALA A 130 -12.76 0.50 -8.11
C ALA A 130 -11.91 -0.08 -6.96
N ALA A 131 -10.65 -0.39 -7.24
CA ALA A 131 -9.69 -0.71 -6.19
C ALA A 131 -8.30 -0.18 -6.51
N THR A 132 -7.50 0.11 -5.49
CA THR A 132 -6.11 0.55 -5.61
C THR A 132 -5.24 -0.31 -4.70
N VAL A 133 -4.02 -0.62 -5.15
CA VAL A 133 -2.97 -1.29 -4.39
C VAL A 133 -1.74 -0.41 -4.42
N GLN A 134 -1.30 0.06 -3.26
CA GLN A 134 -0.10 0.86 -3.08
C GLN A 134 1.00 0.01 -2.45
N LEU A 135 2.18 0.01 -3.07
CA LEU A 135 3.36 -0.74 -2.63
C LEU A 135 4.45 0.25 -2.22
N ASN A 136 4.85 0.24 -0.95
CA ASN A 136 5.74 1.26 -0.40
C ASN A 136 7.21 0.92 -0.57
N ASN A 137 7.88 1.59 -1.52
CA ASN A 137 9.30 1.43 -1.78
C ASN A 137 10.17 1.92 -0.62
N SER A 138 9.70 2.90 0.17
CA SER A 138 10.41 3.39 1.35
C SER A 138 10.63 2.29 2.39
N PHE A 139 9.76 1.29 2.44
CA PHE A 139 10.00 0.06 3.22
C PHE A 139 10.55 -1.10 2.38
N LEU A 140 10.05 -1.33 1.16
CA LEU A 140 10.32 -2.57 0.42
C LEU A 140 11.62 -2.52 -0.41
N TYR A 141 12.18 -1.33 -0.65
CA TYR A 141 13.39 -1.14 -1.46
C TYR A 141 14.49 -0.33 -0.77
N ALA A 142 14.22 0.32 0.36
CA ALA A 142 15.25 0.97 1.16
C ALA A 142 16.39 0.00 1.51
N ALA A 143 17.65 0.41 1.27
CA ALA A 143 18.81 -0.47 1.37
C ALA A 143 18.99 -1.11 2.76
N ASN A 144 18.64 -0.37 3.81
CA ASN A 144 18.77 -0.82 5.20
C ASN A 144 17.45 -1.38 5.78
N SER A 145 16.39 -1.41 4.98
CA SER A 145 15.11 -1.93 5.47
C SER A 145 15.17 -3.44 5.67
N PRO A 146 14.68 -3.96 6.81
CA PRO A 146 14.55 -5.41 7.00
C PRO A 146 13.55 -6.04 6.02
N TYR A 147 12.73 -5.22 5.35
CA TYR A 147 11.73 -5.63 4.37
C TYR A 147 12.24 -5.60 2.94
N ASN A 148 13.49 -5.17 2.71
CA ASN A 148 14.13 -5.24 1.40
C ASN A 148 14.54 -6.69 1.06
N THR A 149 13.54 -7.54 0.88
CA THR A 149 13.72 -8.96 0.56
C THR A 149 12.77 -9.36 -0.57
N ASP A 150 13.12 -10.42 -1.30
CA ASP A 150 12.24 -10.98 -2.34
C ASP A 150 10.91 -11.47 -1.74
N ALA A 151 10.98 -12.09 -0.56
CA ALA A 151 9.82 -12.64 0.13
C ALA A 151 8.82 -11.56 0.52
N ALA A 152 9.29 -10.43 1.07
CA ALA A 152 8.43 -9.31 1.45
C ALA A 152 7.65 -8.75 0.26
N ARG A 153 8.34 -8.46 -0.85
CA ARG A 153 7.72 -7.93 -2.06
C ARG A 153 6.67 -8.86 -2.63
N ARG A 154 7.00 -10.16 -2.74
CA ARG A 154 6.07 -11.19 -3.25
C ARG A 154 4.87 -11.36 -2.36
N HIS A 155 5.08 -11.40 -1.05
CA HIS A 155 4.00 -11.50 -0.07
C HIS A 155 3.06 -10.29 -0.17
N THR A 156 3.61 -9.07 -0.07
CA THR A 156 2.84 -7.83 -0.05
C THR A 156 1.95 -7.71 -1.30
N ILE A 157 2.52 -7.84 -2.50
CA ILE A 157 1.70 -7.71 -3.72
C ILE A 157 0.66 -8.83 -3.86
N CYS A 158 0.97 -10.05 -3.43
CA CYS A 158 0.03 -11.16 -3.46
C CYS A 158 -1.16 -10.92 -2.50
N HIS A 159 -0.85 -10.49 -1.29
CA HIS A 159 -1.80 -10.20 -0.23
C HIS A 159 -2.76 -9.08 -0.62
N GLU A 160 -2.21 -7.93 -1.02
CA GLU A 160 -3.00 -6.77 -1.40
C GLU A 160 -3.89 -7.06 -2.62
N LEU A 161 -3.38 -7.78 -3.63
CA LEU A 161 -4.19 -8.22 -4.76
C LEU A 161 -5.35 -9.13 -4.32
N GLY A 162 -5.17 -9.98 -3.31
CA GLY A 162 -6.25 -10.82 -2.79
C GLY A 162 -7.39 -10.00 -2.18
N HIS A 163 -7.08 -8.91 -1.47
CA HIS A 163 -8.09 -7.98 -0.97
C HIS A 163 -8.89 -7.32 -2.09
N THR A 164 -8.25 -6.98 -3.23
CA THR A 164 -8.97 -6.45 -4.40
C THR A 164 -10.02 -7.43 -4.94
N LEU A 165 -9.87 -8.73 -4.69
CA LEU A 165 -10.84 -9.75 -5.10
C LEU A 165 -11.99 -9.93 -4.10
N GLY A 166 -11.94 -9.26 -2.95
CA GLY A 166 -12.91 -9.35 -1.86
C GLY A 166 -12.54 -10.37 -0.78
N LEU A 167 -11.33 -10.93 -0.80
CA LEU A 167 -10.85 -11.77 0.30
C LEU A 167 -10.52 -10.89 1.51
N ASP A 168 -10.86 -11.39 2.69
CA ASP A 168 -10.46 -10.80 3.96
C ASP A 168 -9.11 -11.41 4.41
N HIS A 169 -8.73 -11.29 5.68
CA HIS A 169 -7.60 -11.96 6.33
C HIS A 169 -8.03 -13.31 6.95
N PRO A 170 -8.09 -14.42 6.20
CA PRO A 170 -8.33 -15.72 6.80
C PRO A 170 -7.06 -16.23 7.50
N ASP A 171 -7.22 -16.85 8.68
CA ASP A 171 -6.16 -17.65 9.32
C ASP A 171 -5.70 -18.78 8.38
N THR A 172 -4.68 -18.50 7.57
CA THR A 172 -4.22 -19.39 6.50
C THR A 172 -2.69 -19.45 6.44
N THR A 173 -2.19 -20.40 5.65
CA THR A 173 -0.76 -20.52 5.30
C THR A 173 -0.51 -20.09 3.87
N SER A 174 -1.30 -19.16 3.35
CA SER A 174 -1.14 -18.54 2.03
C SER A 174 -0.68 -17.10 2.18
N CYS A 175 -0.51 -16.38 1.07
CA CYS A 175 -0.25 -14.95 1.13
C CYS A 175 -1.39 -14.13 1.75
N MET A 176 -2.59 -14.72 1.95
CA MET A 176 -3.72 -14.09 2.65
C MET A 176 -3.75 -14.43 4.15
N ASN A 177 -2.64 -14.85 4.75
CA ASN A 177 -2.60 -15.11 6.19
C ASN A 177 -2.93 -13.83 6.98
N ASP A 178 -3.62 -13.99 8.11
CA ASP A 178 -3.77 -12.93 9.09
C ASP A 178 -2.43 -12.69 9.80
N SER A 179 -1.55 -11.97 9.12
CA SER A 179 -0.36 -11.42 9.73
C SER A 179 -0.55 -9.93 9.87
N GLN A 180 -1.01 -9.52 11.06
CA GLN A 180 -0.96 -8.13 11.54
C GLN A 180 0.45 -7.50 11.48
N HIS A 181 1.47 -8.29 11.12
CA HIS A 181 2.88 -7.99 11.13
C HIS A 181 3.55 -8.62 9.90
N ALA A 182 4.73 -8.12 9.54
CA ALA A 182 5.54 -8.49 8.38
C ALA A 182 6.03 -9.97 8.36
N VAL A 183 5.12 -10.94 8.24
CA VAL A 183 5.43 -12.38 8.23
C VAL A 183 5.45 -12.93 6.80
N PHE A 184 6.58 -12.79 6.13
CA PHE A 184 6.73 -13.12 4.70
C PHE A 184 7.06 -14.60 4.41
N ASN A 185 6.50 -15.52 5.19
CA ASN A 185 6.74 -16.96 5.01
C ASN A 185 5.85 -17.59 3.92
N TYR A 186 4.78 -16.90 3.51
CA TYR A 186 3.81 -17.40 2.55
C TYR A 186 3.61 -16.37 1.44
N VAL A 187 4.11 -16.65 0.24
CA VAL A 187 4.20 -15.65 -0.83
C VAL A 187 3.24 -15.88 -1.99
N THR A 188 2.38 -16.90 -1.90
CA THR A 188 1.48 -17.32 -2.98
C THR A 188 0.08 -17.63 -2.44
N PRO A 189 -0.99 -17.49 -3.25
CA PRO A 189 -2.31 -17.97 -2.89
C PRO A 189 -2.34 -19.51 -2.88
N LEU A 190 -3.30 -20.08 -2.14
CA LEU A 190 -3.54 -21.52 -2.05
C LEU A 190 -4.97 -21.88 -2.46
N ASN A 191 -5.23 -23.18 -2.59
CA ASN A 191 -6.55 -23.72 -2.92
C ASN A 191 -7.66 -23.26 -1.96
N ASP A 192 -7.32 -22.89 -0.73
CA ASP A 192 -8.26 -22.45 0.29
C ASP A 192 -8.78 -21.04 -0.03
N ASP A 193 -7.91 -20.16 -0.54
CA ASP A 193 -8.26 -18.83 -1.05
C ASP A 193 -9.15 -18.94 -2.28
N PHE A 194 -8.83 -19.84 -3.20
CA PHE A 194 -9.66 -20.08 -4.39
C PHE A 194 -11.05 -20.62 -4.03
N ARG A 195 -11.16 -21.43 -2.98
CA ARG A 195 -12.46 -21.88 -2.45
C ARG A 195 -13.24 -20.73 -1.82
N GLN A 196 -12.56 -19.77 -1.18
CA GLN A 196 -13.19 -18.56 -0.66
C GLN A 196 -13.71 -17.66 -1.79
N LEU A 197 -12.90 -17.42 -2.82
CA LEU A 197 -13.34 -16.70 -4.03
C LEU A 197 -14.59 -17.34 -4.62
N ARG A 198 -14.61 -18.66 -4.78
CA ARG A 198 -15.79 -19.35 -5.31
C ARG A 198 -17.05 -19.11 -4.46
N ARG A 199 -16.92 -19.03 -3.13
CA ARG A 199 -18.05 -18.75 -2.23
C ARG A 199 -18.54 -17.31 -2.36
N ILE A 200 -17.62 -16.35 -2.39
CA ILE A 200 -17.92 -14.92 -2.57
C ILE A 200 -18.70 -14.70 -3.87
N TYR A 201 -18.30 -15.37 -4.94
CA TYR A 201 -18.88 -15.21 -6.27
C TYR A 201 -19.88 -16.33 -6.63
N GLU A 202 -20.39 -17.12 -5.70
CA GLU A 202 -21.29 -18.24 -6.05
C GLU A 202 -22.60 -17.74 -6.69
N HIS A 203 -23.09 -16.58 -6.25
CA HIS A 203 -24.26 -15.93 -6.81
C HIS A 203 -23.94 -15.15 -8.10
N GLN A 204 -24.99 -14.68 -8.79
CA GLN A 204 -24.88 -13.76 -9.93
C GLN A 204 -25.55 -12.45 -9.58
N ASP A 205 -25.00 -11.33 -10.06
CA ASP A 205 -25.52 -10.00 -9.78
C ASP A 205 -26.38 -9.48 -10.93
N ALA A 206 -27.36 -8.63 -10.62
CA ALA A 206 -28.19 -7.97 -11.62
C ALA A 206 -27.40 -6.91 -12.43
N THR A 207 -26.27 -6.43 -11.89
CA THR A 207 -25.46 -5.35 -12.45
C THR A 207 -24.04 -5.80 -12.77
N ARG A 208 -23.21 -4.91 -13.32
CA ARG A 208 -21.78 -5.11 -13.49
C ARG A 208 -21.04 -3.84 -13.09
N THR A 209 -19.98 -3.99 -12.31
CA THR A 209 -19.01 -2.93 -11.99
C THR A 209 -17.70 -3.18 -12.73
N VAL A 210 -17.40 -4.45 -13.03
CA VAL A 210 -16.29 -4.86 -13.89
C VAL A 210 -16.40 -4.20 -15.28
N ALA A 211 -15.42 -3.36 -15.60
CA ALA A 211 -15.29 -2.61 -16.87
C ALA A 211 -16.55 -1.83 -17.29
N ARG A 212 -16.90 -0.77 -16.54
CA ARG A 212 -17.74 0.30 -17.09
C ARG A 212 -16.89 1.18 -18.00
N VAL A 213 -17.34 1.38 -19.24
CA VAL A 213 -16.87 2.50 -20.07
C VAL A 213 -17.52 3.75 -19.49
N GLN A 214 -16.69 4.77 -19.20
CA GLN A 214 -16.99 6.12 -18.72
C GLN A 214 -18.48 6.49 -18.59
N ASP A 215 -18.90 6.76 -17.35
CA ASP A 215 -19.79 7.88 -17.09
C ASP A 215 -19.01 8.85 -16.19
N ALA A 216 -18.80 10.05 -16.71
CA ALA A 216 -18.15 11.16 -16.04
C ALA A 216 -18.93 11.65 -14.80
N ASP A 217 -18.20 12.36 -13.95
CA ASP A 217 -18.60 13.11 -12.75
C ASP A 217 -18.21 12.45 -11.42
N LEU A 218 -16.92 12.55 -11.10
CA LEU A 218 -16.39 12.45 -9.73
C LEU A 218 -15.58 13.72 -9.44
N ASN A 219 -16.29 14.75 -8.99
CA ASN A 219 -15.73 15.87 -8.25
C ASN A 219 -16.49 15.94 -6.92
N LEU A 220 -15.80 15.80 -5.79
CA LEU A 220 -15.91 16.73 -4.65
C LEU A 220 -14.92 16.30 -3.55
N PHE A 221 -13.68 16.81 -3.61
CA PHE A 221 -12.83 16.94 -2.42
C PHE A 221 -13.22 18.26 -1.73
N GLY A 222 -13.67 18.17 -0.48
CA GLY A 222 -13.98 19.31 0.38
C GLY A 222 -13.24 19.17 1.71
N SER A 223 -12.12 19.87 1.84
CA SER A 223 -11.27 19.91 3.03
C SER A 223 -12.01 20.43 4.28
N THR A 224 -12.15 19.61 5.32
CA THR A 224 -12.13 20.04 6.74
C THR A 224 -12.08 18.83 7.69
N TRP A 225 -11.01 18.73 8.48
CA TRP A 225 -10.73 17.65 9.42
C TRP A 225 -11.35 17.88 10.81
N PRO A 226 -11.95 16.85 11.44
CA PRO A 226 -12.08 16.78 12.90
C PRO A 226 -11.32 15.59 13.51
N GLU A 227 -10.79 15.82 14.72
CA GLU A 227 -10.01 14.91 15.58
C GLU A 227 -10.77 13.62 16.02
N PRO A 228 -10.05 12.55 16.43
CA PRO A 228 -10.61 11.20 16.59
C PRO A 228 -11.07 10.89 18.02
N ASP A 229 -12.26 10.29 18.15
CA ASP A 229 -12.75 9.69 19.39
C ASP A 229 -12.99 8.17 19.24
N SER A 230 -12.19 7.43 20.01
CA SER A 230 -12.40 6.09 20.62
C SER A 230 -12.45 4.81 19.77
N GLU A 231 -11.48 3.95 20.14
CA GLU A 231 -11.33 2.49 20.05
C GLU A 231 -12.60 1.67 19.79
N GLU A 232 -12.67 1.04 18.60
CA GLU A 232 -13.20 -0.33 18.42
C GLU A 232 -12.30 -1.09 17.42
N ASP A 233 -11.84 -2.27 17.83
CA ASP A 233 -11.04 -3.21 17.04
C ASP A 233 -11.84 -3.70 15.81
N VAL A 234 -11.62 -3.06 14.66
CA VAL A 234 -11.96 -3.57 13.33
C VAL A 234 -10.84 -3.13 12.37
N MET A 235 -10.19 -4.07 11.67
CA MET A 235 -9.21 -3.83 10.59
C MET A 235 -9.88 -3.34 9.29
N ALA A 236 -10.82 -2.42 9.46
CA ALA A 236 -11.51 -1.66 8.45
C ALA A 236 -11.62 -0.26 9.05
N LEU A 237 -10.91 0.73 8.50
CA LEU A 237 -11.28 2.11 8.81
C LEU A 237 -12.76 2.27 8.48
N PRO A 238 -13.57 2.86 9.38
CA PRO A 238 -15.01 2.96 9.16
C PRO A 238 -15.26 3.63 7.82
N LEU A 239 -16.33 3.19 7.16
CA LEU A 239 -16.88 3.85 5.98
C LEU A 239 -16.93 5.36 6.29
N ASP A 240 -16.08 6.14 5.64
CA ASP A 240 -16.34 7.56 5.51
C ASP A 240 -17.72 7.64 4.85
N GLU A 241 -18.70 8.18 5.58
CA GLU A 241 -20.09 8.26 5.15
C GLU A 241 -20.22 9.05 3.83
N GLU A 242 -19.16 9.76 3.42
CA GLU A 242 -19.08 10.50 2.16
C GLU A 242 -18.43 9.71 1.01
N THR A 243 -17.53 8.75 1.27
CA THR A 243 -16.73 8.06 0.22
C THR A 243 -16.86 6.54 0.14
N SER A 244 -17.48 5.85 1.13
CA SER A 244 -17.65 4.38 1.14
C SER A 244 -16.37 3.65 0.71
N VAL A 245 -15.24 3.86 1.41
CA VAL A 245 -13.96 3.21 1.13
C VAL A 245 -13.63 2.21 2.23
N LEU A 246 -13.17 1.01 1.85
CA LEU A 246 -12.62 0.00 2.76
C LEU A 246 -11.12 -0.13 2.53
N THR A 247 -10.32 -0.08 3.61
CA THR A 247 -8.85 -0.12 3.52
C THR A 247 -8.27 -1.34 4.23
N PHE A 248 -7.37 -2.05 3.56
CA PHE A 248 -6.52 -3.11 4.10
C PHE A 248 -5.07 -2.65 4.08
N VAL A 249 -4.30 -3.04 5.10
CA VAL A 249 -2.95 -2.52 5.32
C VAL A 249 -2.05 -3.61 5.89
N ILE A 250 -0.87 -3.79 5.30
CA ILE A 250 0.24 -4.51 5.92
C ILE A 250 1.13 -3.50 6.64
N TRP A 251 1.08 -3.52 7.97
CA TRP A 251 1.89 -2.66 8.82
C TRP A 251 3.33 -3.16 8.95
N ALA A 252 4.26 -2.22 9.07
CA ALA A 252 5.60 -2.51 9.54
C ALA A 252 5.56 -2.86 11.02
N ASP A 253 6.52 -3.68 11.45
CA ASP A 253 6.66 -4.06 12.85
C ASP A 253 6.93 -2.81 13.70
N GLU A 254 6.31 -2.74 14.87
CA GLU A 254 6.49 -1.62 15.82
C GLU A 254 7.96 -1.35 16.14
N ALA A 255 8.82 -2.37 16.12
CA ALA A 255 10.25 -2.21 16.37
C ALA A 255 10.98 -1.47 15.22
N VAL A 256 10.51 -1.60 13.98
CA VAL A 256 11.03 -0.87 12.82
C VAL A 256 10.52 0.57 12.84
N LEU A 257 9.23 0.75 13.16
CA LEU A 257 8.65 2.08 13.37
C LEU A 257 9.33 2.82 14.54
N ALA A 258 9.71 2.11 15.60
CA ALA A 258 10.46 2.66 16.72
C ALA A 258 11.96 2.87 16.39
N ALA A 259 12.52 2.18 15.40
CA ALA A 259 13.89 2.43 14.95
C ALA A 259 14.00 3.76 14.19
N ASP A 260 12.93 4.20 13.53
CA ASP A 260 12.81 5.57 13.00
C ASP A 260 12.97 6.61 14.13
N THR A 261 12.32 6.39 15.28
CA THR A 261 12.54 7.22 16.50
C THR A 261 13.95 7.13 17.09
N SER A 262 14.82 6.23 16.60
CA SER A 262 16.24 6.19 16.96
C SER A 262 17.13 6.97 16.00
N VAL A 263 16.64 7.25 14.79
CA VAL A 263 17.23 8.27 13.91
C VAL A 263 17.02 9.66 14.52
N ASP A 264 15.93 9.91 15.24
CA ASP A 264 15.79 11.10 16.10
C ASP A 264 16.95 11.23 17.12
N ALA A 265 17.46 10.11 17.64
CA ALA A 265 18.61 10.13 18.55
C ALA A 265 19.94 10.43 17.82
N LEU A 266 20.04 10.16 16.51
CA LEU A 266 21.15 10.56 15.63
C LEU A 266 21.03 12.03 15.20
N ASN A 267 19.80 12.52 14.99
CA ASN A 267 19.45 13.91 14.70
C ASN A 267 19.94 14.85 15.81
N GLY A 268 19.89 14.40 17.07
CA GLY A 268 20.48 15.11 18.20
C GLY A 268 22.00 15.33 18.15
N ASP A 269 22.77 14.52 17.40
CA ASP A 269 24.21 14.69 17.19
C ASP A 269 24.53 15.58 15.97
N LEU A 270 23.57 15.71 15.03
CA LEU A 270 23.64 16.60 13.87
C LEU A 270 23.04 17.99 14.12
N GLY A 271 22.45 18.23 15.30
CA GLY A 271 21.81 19.50 15.67
C GLY A 271 20.37 19.66 15.15
N LEU A 272 19.82 18.61 14.55
CA LEU A 272 18.41 18.47 14.19
C LEU A 272 17.61 18.20 15.47
N ALA A 273 16.47 18.86 15.64
CA ALA A 273 15.71 18.77 16.88
C ALA A 273 15.03 17.40 16.95
N PRO A 274 15.37 16.50 17.90
CA PRO A 274 14.84 15.13 17.97
C PRO A 274 13.33 15.04 18.28
N ALA A 275 12.64 16.18 18.37
CA ALA A 275 11.21 16.29 18.61
C ALA A 275 10.43 16.73 17.37
N ILE A 276 11.12 17.02 16.26
CA ILE A 276 10.53 17.37 14.98
C ILE A 276 11.07 16.36 13.98
N ALA A 277 10.20 15.48 13.47
CA ALA A 277 10.59 14.42 12.53
C ALA A 277 10.89 14.95 11.11
N ASP A 278 10.57 16.21 10.86
CA ASP A 278 10.70 16.98 9.61
C ASP A 278 11.11 18.41 10.05
N SER A 279 12.41 18.64 10.14
CA SER A 279 13.05 19.76 10.85
C SER A 279 12.81 21.10 10.17
N ASP A 280 12.58 21.11 8.86
CA ASP A 280 12.34 22.31 8.07
C ASP A 280 10.89 22.44 7.55
N ALA A 281 10.06 21.43 7.81
CA ALA A 281 8.63 21.38 7.58
C ALA A 281 8.25 21.45 6.09
N ASP A 282 9.06 20.87 5.23
CA ASP A 282 8.85 20.83 3.79
C ASP A 282 8.02 19.62 3.32
N GLY A 283 7.75 18.67 4.24
CA GLY A 283 6.97 17.47 4.01
C GLY A 283 7.78 16.19 3.78
N VAL A 284 9.12 16.26 3.85
CA VAL A 284 10.04 15.12 3.86
C VAL A 284 10.59 14.95 5.28
N ALA A 285 10.68 13.73 5.80
CA ALA A 285 11.26 13.56 7.15
C ALA A 285 12.79 13.60 7.11
N ASP A 286 13.43 14.12 8.15
CA ASP A 286 14.89 14.21 8.28
C ASP A 286 15.60 12.88 7.98
N ALA A 287 15.01 11.78 8.46
CA ALA A 287 15.53 10.44 8.22
C ALA A 287 15.46 10.06 6.74
N ASP A 288 14.38 10.42 6.06
CA ASP A 288 14.19 10.14 4.65
C ASP A 288 15.09 11.03 3.77
N GLU A 289 15.22 12.30 4.14
CA GLU A 289 16.14 13.25 3.50
C GLU A 289 17.59 12.79 3.59
N LEU A 290 18.07 12.47 4.80
CA LEU A 290 19.46 12.02 5.00
C LEU A 290 19.74 10.67 4.32
N ASN A 291 18.81 9.72 4.41
CA ASN A 291 19.06 8.34 4.00
C ASN A 291 18.65 8.03 2.55
N PHE A 292 17.68 8.75 1.98
CA PHE A 292 17.10 8.44 0.68
C PHE A 292 17.32 9.55 -0.33
N TYR A 293 16.87 10.76 -0.03
CA TYR A 293 16.86 11.87 -1.01
C TYR A 293 18.17 12.64 -1.07
N ARG A 294 18.98 12.52 -0.02
CA ARG A 294 20.25 13.24 0.19
C ARG A 294 20.08 14.76 0.16
N THR A 295 18.89 15.22 0.51
CA THR A 295 18.55 16.61 0.76
C THR A 295 19.04 17.02 2.16
N ASP A 296 19.08 18.31 2.44
CA ASP A 296 19.48 18.87 3.73
C ASP A 296 18.24 19.06 4.61
N PRO A 297 18.09 18.30 5.71
CA PRO A 297 16.89 18.38 6.57
C PRO A 297 16.64 19.70 7.28
N THR A 298 17.53 20.67 7.10
CA THR A 298 17.39 22.02 7.67
C THR A 298 17.01 23.06 6.64
N LEU A 299 16.90 22.68 5.37
CA LEU A 299 16.64 23.56 4.25
C LEU A 299 15.44 23.01 3.49
N PRO A 300 14.28 23.69 3.55
CA PRO A 300 13.09 23.24 2.81
C PRO A 300 13.32 23.13 1.30
N ASP A 301 14.39 23.70 0.78
CA ASP A 301 14.77 23.81 -0.64
C ASP A 301 16.30 23.64 -0.65
N THR A 302 16.75 22.41 -0.91
CA THR A 302 18.15 22.02 -0.77
C THR A 302 19.03 22.65 -1.84
N ASP A 303 18.55 22.74 -3.08
CA ASP A 303 19.32 23.29 -4.19
C ASP A 303 19.15 24.81 -4.36
N GLY A 304 18.12 25.38 -3.75
CA GLY A 304 17.86 26.82 -3.63
C GLY A 304 17.11 27.43 -4.81
N ASP A 305 16.49 26.62 -5.66
CA ASP A 305 15.87 27.08 -6.90
C ASP A 305 14.46 27.67 -6.74
N GLY A 306 13.90 27.55 -5.52
CA GLY A 306 12.62 28.09 -5.12
C GLY A 306 11.47 27.07 -5.13
N ALA A 307 11.71 25.80 -5.45
CA ALA A 307 10.84 24.68 -5.11
C ALA A 307 11.29 24.04 -3.79
N VAL A 308 10.35 23.61 -2.95
CA VAL A 308 10.73 22.89 -1.72
C VAL A 308 10.95 21.40 -2.01
N ASP A 309 11.88 20.73 -1.35
CA ASP A 309 12.28 19.36 -1.70
C ASP A 309 11.08 18.40 -1.66
N GLY A 310 10.20 18.55 -0.67
CA GLY A 310 8.93 17.84 -0.60
C GLY A 310 7.97 18.12 -1.76
N GLU A 311 7.93 19.35 -2.29
CA GLU A 311 7.14 19.67 -3.49
C GLU A 311 7.76 19.03 -4.74
N GLU A 312 9.08 18.98 -4.82
CA GLU A 312 9.78 18.36 -5.93
C GLU A 312 9.60 16.84 -5.94
N LEU A 313 9.78 16.21 -4.79
CA LEU A 313 9.64 14.76 -4.60
C LEU A 313 8.17 14.29 -4.69
N PHE A 314 7.23 15.07 -4.14
CA PHE A 314 5.84 14.67 -3.97
C PHE A 314 4.83 15.59 -4.68
N GLY A 315 5.25 16.41 -5.63
CA GLY A 315 4.32 17.26 -6.39
C GLY A 315 4.70 17.39 -7.85
N ARG A 316 5.98 17.66 -8.12
CA ARG A 316 6.49 17.95 -9.46
C ARG A 316 7.21 16.76 -10.12
N GLY A 317 7.81 15.89 -9.32
CA GLY A 317 8.67 14.80 -9.79
C GLY A 317 10.00 15.29 -10.35
N THR A 318 10.52 16.40 -9.81
CA THR A 318 11.84 16.98 -10.14
C THR A 318 12.90 16.47 -9.16
N ASP A 319 14.19 16.72 -9.43
CA ASP A 319 15.30 16.24 -8.59
C ASP A 319 15.70 17.36 -7.61
N PRO A 320 15.48 17.20 -6.29
CA PRO A 320 15.68 18.26 -5.29
C PRO A 320 17.15 18.65 -5.06
N LEU A 321 18.06 18.06 -5.84
CA LEU A 321 19.49 18.37 -5.84
C LEU A 321 19.93 19.10 -7.12
N VAL A 322 18.98 19.43 -8.01
CA VAL A 322 19.24 19.96 -9.34
C VAL A 322 18.39 21.19 -9.58
N TRP A 323 19.03 22.36 -9.45
CA TRP A 323 18.45 23.65 -9.78
C TRP A 323 17.75 23.63 -11.15
N ASP A 324 16.41 23.68 -11.16
CA ASP A 324 15.58 23.49 -12.35
C ASP A 324 14.52 24.57 -12.61
N ASP A 325 14.66 25.75 -11.96
CA ASP A 325 13.90 27.04 -11.96
C ASP A 325 13.17 27.56 -13.24
N GLY A 326 12.96 26.75 -14.26
CA GLY A 326 12.39 27.08 -15.54
C GLY A 326 13.35 27.85 -16.44
N SER A 327 14.58 28.12 -16.02
CA SER A 327 15.62 28.60 -16.93
C SER A 327 16.05 27.43 -17.79
N THR A 328 15.59 27.45 -19.04
CA THR A 328 16.12 26.56 -20.07
C THR A 328 17.65 26.62 -20.02
N ALA A 329 18.28 25.57 -19.52
CA ALA A 329 19.64 25.24 -19.88
C ALA A 329 19.61 25.02 -21.40
N THR A 330 19.84 26.11 -22.13
CA THR A 330 20.11 26.06 -23.55
C THR A 330 21.20 25.04 -23.73
N SER A 331 20.89 24.01 -24.52
CA SER A 331 21.85 23.12 -25.15
C SER A 331 23.19 23.82 -25.35
N ASP A 332 24.20 23.41 -24.60
CA ASP A 332 25.55 23.39 -25.13
C ASP A 332 26.08 21.98 -24.97
N SER A 333 25.76 21.19 -25.98
CA SER A 333 26.56 20.06 -26.41
C SER A 333 28.01 20.53 -26.58
N VAL A 334 28.85 20.32 -25.57
CA VAL A 334 30.29 20.28 -25.81
C VAL A 334 30.73 18.83 -25.90
N SER A 335 30.37 18.21 -27.03
CA SER A 335 31.28 17.28 -27.66
C SER A 335 32.32 18.11 -28.41
N ASP A 336 33.51 18.31 -27.83
CA ASP A 336 34.72 18.22 -28.64
C ASP A 336 35.95 17.87 -27.79
N ALA A 337 36.70 16.91 -28.33
CA ALA A 337 37.99 16.50 -27.84
C ALA A 337 39.01 17.60 -28.18
N GLY A 338 39.71 18.13 -27.17
CA GLY A 338 40.73 19.16 -27.37
C GLY A 338 41.89 19.02 -26.40
N ALA A 339 42.80 18.11 -26.72
CA ALA A 339 44.21 18.06 -26.33
C ALA A 339 44.66 18.82 -25.07
N LEU A 340 45.11 18.04 -24.07
CA LEU A 340 46.06 18.43 -23.04
C LEU A 340 47.31 19.06 -23.69
N VAL A 341 47.40 20.39 -23.72
CA VAL A 341 48.65 21.08 -24.01
C VAL A 341 49.44 21.17 -22.70
N VAL A 342 50.41 20.26 -22.56
CA VAL A 342 51.47 20.36 -21.57
C VAL A 342 52.36 21.53 -21.96
N GLU A 343 52.31 22.62 -21.17
CA GLU A 343 53.29 23.69 -21.29
C GLU A 343 54.61 23.24 -20.63
N THR A 344 55.54 22.76 -21.45
CA THR A 344 56.91 22.46 -21.03
C THR A 344 57.69 23.78 -20.94
N THR A 345 57.94 24.27 -19.73
CA THR A 345 58.91 25.35 -19.50
C THR A 345 60.32 24.83 -19.77
N ALA A 346 60.90 25.19 -20.92
CA ALA A 346 62.32 25.01 -21.19
C ALA A 346 63.08 26.24 -20.68
N THR A 347 63.92 26.03 -19.68
CA THR A 347 64.99 26.93 -19.27
C THR A 347 66.03 27.04 -20.39
N THR A 348 66.52 28.25 -20.68
CA THR A 348 67.81 28.42 -21.35
C THR A 348 68.51 29.64 -20.76
N GLU A 349 69.65 29.38 -20.15
CA GLU A 349 70.64 30.35 -19.68
C GLU A 349 71.24 31.14 -20.85
N THR A 350 71.53 32.42 -20.61
CA THR A 350 72.77 33.08 -21.02
C THR A 350 73.20 34.05 -19.94
#